data_AF-A0A225E4I8-F1
#
_entry.id   AF-A0A225E4I8-F1
#
_cell.length_a   1.000
_cell.length_b   1.000
_cell.length_c   1.000
_cell.angle_alpha   90.00
_cell.angle_beta   90.00
_cell.angle_gamma   90.00
#
_symmetry.space_group_name_H-M   'P 1'
#
loop_
_entity.id
_entity.type
_entity.pdbx_description
1 polymer ?
#
loop_
_entity_poly.entity_id
_entity_poly.type
_entity_poly.pdbx_seq_one_letter_code
_entity_poly.pdbx_strand_id
1 'polypeptide(L)'
;MIAGGGPGGGPRVTIFDGAALLANTQTPIADFFAGDTSNRGGVRVAVKNLDGSANASLIVGSGAGAGATVTAYTGKAILADPASPTADFSLDAFPGFTGGIFVG
;
A
#
# COMPACT_ATOMS: atom_id res chain seq x y z
N MET A 1 -1.29 -6.05 -10.98
CA MET A 1 -0.09 -6.26 -10.11
C MET A 1 0.02 -5.11 -9.14
N ILE A 2 0.50 -5.32 -7.91
CA ILE A 2 0.76 -4.25 -6.94
C ILE A 2 2.24 -4.31 -6.54
N ALA A 3 2.92 -3.17 -6.59
CA ALA A 3 4.33 -3.03 -6.21
C ALA A 3 4.46 -1.98 -5.09
N GLY A 4 5.35 -2.25 -4.13
CA GLY A 4 5.72 -1.34 -3.06
C GLY A 4 7.19 -0.93 -3.15
N GLY A 5 7.50 0.31 -2.75
CA GLY A 5 8.87 0.78 -2.62
C GLY A 5 9.68 -0.08 -1.64
N GLY A 6 10.88 -0.48 -2.04
CA GLY A 6 11.80 -1.26 -1.21
C GLY A 6 12.56 -0.41 -0.17
N PRO A 7 13.43 -1.05 0.64
CA PRO A 7 14.27 -0.36 1.63
C PRO A 7 15.08 0.80 1.03
N GLY A 8 15.13 1.93 1.73
CA GLY A 8 15.76 3.18 1.27
C GLY A 8 14.84 4.07 0.43
N GLY A 9 13.73 3.53 -0.09
CA GLY A 9 12.69 4.26 -0.82
C GLY A 9 11.55 4.75 0.07
N GLY A 10 10.76 5.70 -0.45
CA GLY A 10 9.50 6.09 0.19
C GLY A 10 8.44 4.98 0.14
N PRO A 11 7.33 5.10 0.89
CA PRO A 11 6.26 4.12 0.92
C PRO A 11 5.36 4.24 -0.32
N ARG A 12 5.96 4.32 -1.51
CA ARG A 12 5.23 4.43 -2.76
C ARG A 12 4.61 3.09 -3.09
N VAL A 13 3.33 3.11 -3.44
CA VAL A 13 2.59 1.97 -3.97
C VAL A 13 2.19 2.29 -5.39
N THR A 14 2.50 1.38 -6.31
CA THR A 14 2.03 1.46 -7.69
C THR A 14 1.24 0.22 -8.03
N ILE A 15 0.03 0.43 -8.54
CA ILE A 15 -0.88 -0.62 -8.98
C ILE A 15 -0.94 -0.56 -10.49
N PHE A 16 -0.75 -1.70 -11.13
CA PHE A 16 -0.77 -1.85 -12.58
C PHE A 16 -1.94 -2.72 -13.03
N ASP A 17 -2.50 -2.37 -14.18
CA ASP A 17 -3.43 -3.23 -14.90
C ASP A 17 -2.73 -4.56 -15.25
N GLY A 18 -3.30 -5.66 -14.75
CA GLY A 18 -2.79 -7.01 -14.99
C GLY A 18 -2.94 -7.44 -16.45
N ALA A 19 -4.02 -7.04 -17.12
CA ALA A 19 -4.25 -7.40 -18.52
C ALA A 19 -3.23 -6.70 -19.43
N ALA A 20 -2.97 -5.42 -19.18
CA ALA A 20 -1.93 -4.66 -19.88
C ALA A 20 -0.54 -5.28 -19.65
N LEU A 21 -0.21 -5.66 -18.41
CA LEU A 21 1.07 -6.30 -18.10
C LEU A 21 1.28 -7.62 -18.84
N LEU A 22 0.23 -8.44 -18.97
CA LEU A 22 0.29 -9.68 -19.77
C LEU A 22 0.53 -9.41 -21.26
N ALA A 23 0.14 -8.23 -21.74
CA ALA A 23 0.43 -7.73 -23.09
C ALA A 23 1.75 -6.94 -23.17
N ASN A 24 2.66 -7.09 -22.19
CA ASN A 24 3.93 -6.36 -22.07
C ASN A 24 3.79 -4.83 -22.02
N THR A 25 2.64 -4.33 -21.58
CA THR A 25 2.36 -2.90 -21.43
C THR A 25 2.25 -2.54 -19.96
N GLN A 26 3.00 -1.52 -19.52
CA GLN A 26 2.93 -1.03 -18.15
C GLN A 26 1.90 0.11 -18.08
N THR A 27 0.70 -0.21 -17.61
CA THR A 27 -0.37 0.77 -17.41
C THR A 27 -0.66 0.91 -15.91
N PRO A 28 -0.15 1.96 -15.24
CA PRO A 28 -0.49 2.21 -13.85
C PRO A 28 -1.95 2.64 -13.72
N ILE A 29 -2.67 2.00 -12.80
CA ILE A 29 -4.06 2.35 -12.44
C ILE A 29 -4.14 3.17 -11.14
N ALA A 30 -3.12 3.07 -10.29
CA ALA A 30 -2.96 3.92 -9.10
C ALA A 30 -1.48 4.07 -8.75
N ASP A 31 -1.11 5.22 -8.21
CA ASP A 31 0.26 5.54 -7.84
C ASP A 31 0.28 6.62 -6.76
N PHE A 32 0.59 6.23 -5.53
CA PHE A 32 0.48 7.09 -4.36
C PHE A 32 1.47 6.70 -3.26
N PHE A 33 1.65 7.60 -2.28
CA PHE A 33 2.37 7.27 -1.05
C PHE A 33 1.39 6.78 0.02
N ALA A 34 1.65 5.60 0.56
CA ALA A 34 0.81 5.00 1.58
C ALA A 34 1.34 5.28 2.99
N GLY A 35 0.44 5.53 3.94
CA GLY A 35 0.81 5.87 5.32
C GLY A 35 1.61 7.17 5.44
N ASP A 36 2.65 7.16 6.28
CA ASP A 36 3.53 8.30 6.51
C ASP A 36 4.49 8.52 5.32
N THR A 37 4.28 9.60 4.56
CA THR A 37 5.06 9.94 3.37
C THR A 37 6.53 10.27 3.66
N SER A 38 6.90 10.50 4.92
CA SER A 38 8.29 10.73 5.34
C SER A 38 9.09 9.43 5.50
N ASN A 39 8.43 8.27 5.63
CA ASN A 39 9.05 6.96 5.77
C ASN A 39 10.04 6.67 4.62
N ARG A 40 11.23 6.15 4.93
CA ARG A 40 12.24 5.72 3.93
C ARG A 40 12.66 4.26 4.07
N GLY A 41 11.95 3.48 4.86
CA GLY A 41 12.09 2.04 4.99
C GLY A 41 11.36 1.23 3.93
N GLY A 42 10.70 1.90 2.97
CA GLY A 42 9.81 1.28 1.99
C GLY A 42 8.41 0.97 2.55
N VAL A 43 7.67 0.16 1.80
CA VAL A 43 6.32 -0.29 2.14
C VAL A 43 6.13 -1.75 1.75
N ARG A 44 5.55 -2.53 2.66
CA ARG A 44 5.16 -3.93 2.43
C ARG A 44 3.67 -3.95 2.09
N VAL A 45 3.26 -4.78 1.14
CA VAL A 45 1.89 -4.79 0.61
C VAL A 45 1.25 -6.16 0.76
N ALA A 46 -0.03 -6.17 1.11
CA ALA A 46 -0.90 -7.34 1.08
C ALA A 46 -2.27 -6.97 0.53
N VAL A 47 -2.99 -7.96 0.02
CA VAL A 47 -4.31 -7.78 -0.59
C VAL A 47 -5.31 -8.64 0.13
N LYS A 48 -6.42 -8.02 0.55
CA LYS A 48 -7.56 -8.72 1.13
C LYS A 48 -8.85 -8.02 0.74
N ASN A 49 -9.98 -8.72 0.82
CA ASN A 49 -11.28 -8.05 0.79
C ASN A 49 -11.63 -7.63 2.23
N LEU A 50 -11.67 -6.32 2.49
CA LEU A 50 -11.95 -5.78 3.83
C LEU A 50 -13.41 -5.36 4.02
N ASP A 51 -14.10 -5.04 2.93
CA ASP A 51 -15.44 -4.42 2.94
C ASP A 51 -16.51 -5.28 2.25
N GLY A 52 -16.16 -6.48 1.79
CA GLY A 52 -17.05 -7.37 1.05
C GLY A 52 -17.33 -6.92 -0.39
N SER A 53 -16.63 -5.89 -0.88
CA SER A 53 -16.83 -5.40 -2.25
C SER A 53 -16.16 -6.29 -3.30
N ALA A 54 -16.49 -6.05 -4.57
CA ALA A 54 -15.80 -6.71 -5.69
C ALA A 54 -14.37 -6.16 -5.90
N ASN A 55 -14.03 -5.02 -5.29
CA ASN A 55 -12.74 -4.38 -5.45
C ASN A 55 -11.79 -4.83 -4.34
N ALA A 56 -10.66 -5.40 -4.74
CA ALA A 56 -9.64 -5.82 -3.79
C ALA A 56 -9.14 -4.63 -2.97
N SER A 57 -9.05 -4.79 -1.65
CA SER A 57 -8.49 -3.78 -0.74
C SER A 57 -6.99 -4.00 -0.55
N LEU A 58 -6.27 -2.91 -0.29
CA LEU A 58 -4.85 -2.90 -0.06
C LEU A 58 -4.57 -2.69 1.42
N ILE A 59 -3.71 -3.54 1.97
CA ILE A 59 -3.15 -3.38 3.31
C ILE A 59 -1.66 -3.09 3.12
N VAL A 60 -1.16 -2.05 3.77
CA VAL A 60 0.25 -1.70 3.77
C VAL A 60 0.85 -1.76 5.17
N GLY A 61 2.09 -2.21 5.26
CA GLY A 61 2.89 -2.16 6.47
C GLY A 61 4.08 -1.22 6.30
N SER A 62 4.35 -0.40 7.31
CA SER A 62 5.50 0.50 7.35
C SER A 62 6.81 -0.26 7.21
N GLY A 63 7.77 0.37 6.54
CA GLY A 63 9.12 -0.12 6.30
C GLY A 63 9.99 -0.19 7.56
N ALA A 64 11.17 -0.79 7.45
CA ALA A 64 12.14 -0.78 8.56
C ALA A 64 12.56 0.66 8.91
N GLY A 65 12.63 0.97 10.21
CA GLY A 65 12.92 2.30 10.74
C GLY A 65 11.69 3.22 10.89
N ALA A 66 10.51 2.79 10.44
CA ALA A 66 9.30 3.64 10.37
C ALA A 66 8.14 3.16 11.26
N GLY A 67 8.45 2.51 12.39
CA GLY A 67 7.41 2.02 13.31
C GLY A 67 6.83 0.67 12.90
N ALA A 68 5.71 0.27 13.51
CA ALA A 68 4.90 -0.90 13.14
C ALA A 68 3.48 -0.49 12.69
N THR A 69 3.40 0.57 11.90
CA THR A 69 2.12 1.09 11.41
C THR A 69 1.57 0.24 10.27
N VAL A 70 0.31 -0.18 10.41
CA VAL A 70 -0.48 -0.82 9.36
C VAL A 70 -1.54 0.17 8.90
N THR A 71 -1.66 0.38 7.59
CA THR A 71 -2.69 1.24 6.99
C THR A 71 -3.45 0.45 5.94
N ALA A 72 -4.77 0.61 5.90
CA ALA A 72 -5.62 -0.06 4.92
C ALA A 72 -6.34 0.94 4.01
N TYR A 73 -6.55 0.52 2.77
CA TYR A 73 -7.25 1.26 1.74
C TYR A 73 -8.24 0.33 1.06
N THR A 74 -9.52 0.71 1.01
CA THR A 74 -10.51 -0.05 0.24
C THR A 74 -10.25 0.10 -1.25
N GLY A 75 -10.61 -0.92 -2.03
CA GLY A 75 -10.51 -0.84 -3.49
C GLY A 75 -11.36 0.30 -4.06
N LYS A 76 -12.51 0.60 -3.43
CA LYS A 76 -13.35 1.74 -3.78
C LYS A 76 -12.64 3.08 -3.57
N ALA A 77 -11.95 3.26 -2.44
CA ALA A 77 -11.20 4.49 -2.17
C ALA A 77 -10.05 4.68 -3.17
N ILE A 78 -9.34 3.60 -3.52
CA ILE A 78 -8.27 3.62 -4.54
C ILE A 78 -8.80 4.03 -5.91
N LEU A 79 -9.96 3.50 -6.32
CA LEU A 79 -10.55 3.85 -7.61
C LEU A 79 -11.17 5.26 -7.63
N ALA A 80 -11.59 5.78 -6.48
CA ALA A 80 -12.13 7.12 -6.36
C ALA A 80 -11.04 8.20 -6.45
N ASP A 81 -9.88 7.97 -5.83
CA ASP A 81 -8.70 8.83 -5.94
C ASP A 81 -7.42 7.97 -6.04
N PRO A 82 -6.95 7.68 -7.26
CA PRO A 82 -5.79 6.82 -7.48
C PRO A 82 -4.44 7.47 -7.12
N ALA A 83 -4.41 8.77 -6.85
CA ALA A 83 -3.21 9.52 -6.50
C ALA A 83 -3.12 9.81 -4.99
N SER A 84 -4.24 9.83 -4.28
CA SER A 84 -4.30 10.09 -2.84
C SER A 84 -5.52 9.42 -2.17
N PRO A 85 -5.61 8.09 -2.19
CA PRO A 85 -6.76 7.39 -1.65
C PRO A 85 -6.91 7.62 -0.15
N THR A 86 -8.15 7.80 0.29
CA THR A 86 -8.46 7.91 1.72
C THR A 86 -8.20 6.57 2.40
N ALA A 87 -7.44 6.58 3.49
CA ALA A 87 -7.23 5.40 4.33
C ALA A 87 -8.53 5.03 5.04
N ASP A 88 -8.84 3.74 5.06
CA ASP A 88 -9.97 3.18 5.80
C ASP A 88 -9.66 3.13 7.31
N PHE A 89 -8.47 2.63 7.64
CA PHE A 89 -7.90 2.73 8.99
C PHE A 89 -6.38 2.81 8.96
N SER A 90 -5.81 3.26 10.08
CA SER A 90 -4.37 3.20 10.36
C SER A 90 -4.16 2.92 11.84
N LEU A 91 -3.25 2.00 12.18
CA LEU A 91 -2.93 1.65 13.56
C LEU A 91 -1.45 1.31 13.72
N ASP A 92 -0.87 1.65 14.87
CA ASP A 92 0.45 1.18 15.28
C ASP A 92 0.31 -0.14 16.03
N ALA A 93 0.73 -1.23 15.41
CA ALA A 93 0.51 -2.57 15.95
C ALA A 93 1.44 -2.88 17.13
N PHE A 94 2.60 -2.24 17.16
CA PHE A 94 3.61 -2.43 18.20
C PHE A 94 4.26 -1.09 18.56
N PRO A 95 3.63 -0.29 19.44
CA PRO A 95 4.12 1.01 19.83
C PRO A 95 5.57 0.99 20.31
N GLY A 96 6.39 1.88 19.74
CA GLY A 96 7.83 1.99 20.04
C GLY A 96 8.73 0.98 19.31
N PHE A 97 8.17 0.01 18.60
CA PHE A 97 8.95 -0.88 17.75
C PHE A 97 9.28 -0.22 16.41
N THR A 98 10.55 -0.29 15.99
CA THR A 98 11.02 0.40 14.77
C THR A 98 11.43 -0.55 13.65
N GLY A 99 11.21 -1.87 13.77
CA GLY A 99 11.64 -2.84 12.76
C GLY A 99 10.79 -2.88 11.48
N GLY A 100 9.69 -2.13 11.42
CA GLY A 100 8.69 -2.26 10.36
C GLY A 100 7.76 -3.44 10.59
N ILE A 101 6.67 -3.52 9.83
CA ILE A 101 5.68 -4.60 9.98
C ILE A 101 5.36 -5.27 8.65
N PHE A 102 5.38 -6.61 8.64
CA PHE A 102 4.92 -7.40 7.51
C PHE A 102 3.41 -7.63 7.59
N VAL A 103 2.78 -7.65 6.43
CA VAL A 103 1.34 -7.88 6.23
C VAL A 103 1.15 -9.05 5.25
N GLY A 104 0.10 -9.84 5.41
CA GLY A 104 -0.17 -11.05 4.62
C GLY A 104 -1.63 -11.50 4.68
#